data_AF-A0A976JIU4-F1
#
_entry.id   AF-A0A976JIU4-F1
#
_cell.length_a   1.000
_cell.length_b   1.000
_cell.length_c   1.000
_cell.angle_alpha   90.00
_cell.angle_beta   90.00
_cell.angle_gamma   90.00
#
_symmetry.space_group_name_H-M   'P 1'
#
loop_
_entity.id
_entity.type
_entity.pdbx_description
1 polymer ?
#
loop_
_entity_poly.entity_id
_entity_poly.type
_entity_poly.pdbx_seq_one_letter_code
_entity_poly.pdbx_strand_id
1 'polypeptide(L)'
;MKTLTCLALGLLFSATAMANTASQNKAEFCADRESAEYYQKLLLNKENRLSFTNHGGLANGGVCWWHSRFTRKAAYLAIYRPELPKPSKEEAYDIVLAIRMGNKVVEVPGYRNLYEFSRDYKDVIQQRLERWQVGDGFMRQQWTVGLWGASQVSADEMRERMDELYEEVVENNDVAYQVLQIKGVVAHAWLVVDMERTANGYELQVIDSNYMTPTSFSYTHGMTNLRYPYWGQFVPRTGKKSEMNKMKKIVSKFCKNI
;
A
#
# COMPACT_ATOMS: atom_id res chain seq x y z
N MET A 1 14.37 -57.76 -33.86
CA MET A 1 14.87 -56.86 -32.79
C MET A 1 15.30 -55.54 -33.41
N LYS A 2 15.00 -54.42 -32.72
CA LYS A 2 15.30 -53.01 -33.05
C LYS A 2 14.28 -52.31 -33.96
N THR A 3 13.68 -51.16 -33.64
CA THR A 3 13.35 -50.45 -32.39
C THR A 3 12.39 -49.36 -32.84
N LEU A 4 11.17 -49.31 -32.29
CA LEU A 4 10.18 -48.25 -32.52
C LEU A 4 10.70 -46.96 -31.87
N THR A 5 10.88 -45.89 -32.64
CA THR A 5 11.19 -44.57 -32.11
C THR A 5 9.88 -43.83 -31.83
N CYS A 6 9.41 -43.87 -30.58
CA CYS A 6 8.31 -43.03 -30.10
C CYS A 6 8.79 -41.57 -30.02
N LEU A 7 8.22 -40.70 -30.86
CA LEU A 7 8.29 -39.25 -30.70
C LEU A 7 7.39 -38.86 -29.50
N ALA A 8 7.98 -38.62 -28.34
CA ALA A 8 7.27 -38.03 -27.20
C ALA A 8 7.19 -36.51 -27.39
N LEU A 9 5.99 -36.03 -27.75
CA LEU A 9 5.67 -34.62 -27.82
C LEU A 9 5.66 -34.06 -26.38
N GLY A 10 6.74 -33.40 -25.99
CA GLY A 10 6.82 -32.68 -24.72
C GLY A 10 5.94 -31.44 -24.75
N LEU A 11 4.72 -31.55 -24.24
CA LEU A 11 3.92 -30.41 -23.82
C LEU A 11 4.62 -29.75 -22.62
N LEU A 12 5.52 -28.81 -22.92
CA LEU A 12 5.98 -27.82 -21.96
C LEU A 12 4.76 -26.97 -21.61
N PHE A 13 4.04 -27.36 -20.56
CA PHE A 13 3.21 -26.43 -19.82
C PHE A 13 4.15 -25.39 -19.22
N SER A 14 4.35 -24.30 -19.95
CA SER A 14 4.86 -23.06 -19.40
C SER A 14 3.92 -22.67 -18.28
N ALA A 15 4.25 -23.04 -17.04
CA ALA A 15 3.72 -22.41 -15.87
C ALA A 15 4.13 -20.94 -15.99
N THR A 16 3.30 -20.14 -16.64
CA THR A 16 3.41 -18.69 -16.59
C THR A 16 3.38 -18.38 -15.10
N ALA A 17 4.52 -17.97 -14.55
CA ALA A 17 4.55 -17.29 -13.28
C ALA A 17 3.48 -16.20 -13.41
N MET A 18 2.33 -16.39 -12.77
CA MET A 18 1.30 -15.38 -12.74
C MET A 18 1.93 -14.25 -11.96
N ALA A 19 2.47 -13.27 -12.69
CA ALA A 19 2.85 -12.01 -12.09
C ALA A 19 1.63 -11.55 -11.30
N ASN A 20 1.82 -11.15 -10.05
CA ASN A 20 0.73 -10.66 -9.22
C ASN A 20 0.25 -9.34 -9.81
N THR A 21 -0.67 -9.45 -10.75
CA THR A 21 -1.31 -8.34 -11.47
C THR A 21 -2.53 -7.91 -10.69
N ALA A 22 -2.85 -6.63 -10.75
CA ALA A 22 -4.10 -6.17 -10.18
C ALA A 22 -5.31 -6.84 -10.86
N SER A 23 -6.35 -7.09 -10.06
CA SER A 23 -7.59 -7.75 -10.50
C SER A 23 -8.25 -7.02 -11.67
N GLN A 24 -8.68 -7.76 -12.71
CA GLN A 24 -9.24 -7.16 -13.93
C GLN A 24 -10.74 -7.31 -14.09
N ASN A 25 -11.40 -8.10 -13.24
CA ASN A 25 -12.85 -8.21 -13.21
C ASN A 25 -13.32 -8.60 -11.81
N LYS A 26 -14.65 -8.64 -11.60
CA LYS A 26 -15.24 -8.98 -10.29
C LYS A 26 -14.84 -10.38 -9.81
N ALA A 27 -14.80 -11.37 -10.70
CA ALA A 27 -14.49 -12.75 -10.32
C ALA A 27 -13.04 -12.87 -9.82
N GLU A 28 -12.09 -12.35 -10.60
CA GLU A 28 -10.68 -12.23 -10.18
C GLU A 28 -10.54 -11.42 -8.90
N PHE A 29 -11.21 -10.28 -8.81
CA PHE A 29 -11.15 -9.43 -7.62
C PHE A 29 -11.53 -10.19 -6.35
N CYS A 30 -12.59 -10.99 -6.40
CA CYS A 30 -13.02 -11.76 -5.25
C CYS A 30 -12.10 -12.96 -4.97
N ALA A 31 -11.68 -13.69 -6.01
CA ALA A 31 -10.77 -14.83 -5.88
C ALA A 31 -9.40 -14.42 -5.32
N ASP A 32 -8.83 -13.32 -5.80
CA ASP A 32 -7.55 -12.78 -5.34
C ASP A 32 -7.52 -12.54 -3.83
N ARG A 33 -8.68 -12.18 -3.26
CA ARG A 33 -8.80 -11.77 -1.84
C ARG A 33 -9.08 -12.93 -0.90
N GLU A 34 -9.17 -14.15 -1.44
CA GLU A 34 -9.11 -15.39 -0.67
C GLU A 34 -7.65 -15.75 -0.32
N SER A 35 -6.68 -15.21 -1.07
CA SER A 35 -5.25 -15.40 -0.80
C SER A 35 -4.74 -14.45 0.28
N ALA A 36 -4.18 -15.02 1.34
CA ALA A 36 -3.58 -14.29 2.45
C ALA A 36 -2.45 -13.34 1.99
N GLU A 37 -1.62 -13.76 1.04
CA GLU A 37 -0.44 -13.03 0.58
C GLU A 37 -0.73 -12.04 -0.57
N TYR A 38 -1.99 -11.94 -1.03
CA TYR A 38 -2.29 -11.18 -2.25
C TYR A 38 -1.88 -9.71 -2.15
N TYR A 39 -2.25 -9.01 -1.08
CA TYR A 39 -1.95 -7.57 -0.96
C TYR A 39 -0.46 -7.28 -0.83
N GLN A 40 0.29 -8.13 -0.13
CA GLN A 40 1.74 -8.07 -0.03
C GLN A 40 2.36 -8.19 -1.42
N LYS A 41 2.07 -9.30 -2.11
CA LYS A 41 2.57 -9.58 -3.46
C LYS A 41 2.21 -8.50 -4.47
N LEU A 42 0.98 -8.00 -4.39
CA LEU A 42 0.49 -6.91 -5.23
C LEU A 42 1.34 -5.65 -5.04
N LEU A 43 1.53 -5.19 -3.80
CA LEU A 43 2.23 -3.94 -3.51
C LEU A 43 3.76 -4.02 -3.66
N LEU A 44 4.35 -5.20 -3.52
CA LEU A 44 5.77 -5.39 -3.83
C LEU A 44 6.06 -5.22 -5.32
N ASN A 45 5.10 -5.55 -6.18
CA ASN A 45 5.19 -5.19 -7.59
C ASN A 45 4.99 -3.68 -7.79
N LYS A 46 6.03 -3.02 -8.32
CA LYS A 46 6.02 -1.57 -8.59
C LYS A 46 4.90 -1.13 -9.53
N GLU A 47 4.40 -2.01 -10.38
CA GLU A 47 3.30 -1.71 -11.31
C GLU A 47 1.97 -1.46 -10.60
N ASN A 48 1.82 -1.93 -9.35
CA ASN A 48 0.60 -1.70 -8.57
C ASN A 48 0.74 -0.53 -7.57
N ARG A 49 1.76 0.31 -7.74
CA ARG A 49 2.01 1.51 -6.94
C ARG A 49 1.89 2.77 -7.80
N LEU A 50 1.80 3.93 -7.14
CA LEU A 50 1.80 5.21 -7.86
C LEU A 50 3.09 5.35 -8.68
N SER A 51 2.97 5.85 -9.91
CA SER A 51 4.09 5.99 -10.86
C SER A 51 5.03 7.15 -10.55
N PHE A 52 4.71 7.93 -9.52
CA PHE A 52 5.46 9.09 -9.08
C PHE A 52 5.67 9.05 -7.57
N THR A 53 6.83 9.53 -7.15
CA THR A 53 7.13 9.75 -5.74
C THR A 53 6.38 10.95 -5.20
N ASN A 54 6.23 10.97 -3.89
CA ASN A 54 5.68 12.09 -3.16
C ASN A 54 6.40 13.41 -3.50
N HIS A 55 5.61 14.45 -3.80
CA HIS A 55 6.08 15.82 -4.04
C HIS A 55 4.96 16.82 -3.69
N GLY A 56 5.26 18.13 -3.75
CA GLY A 56 4.27 19.20 -3.54
C GLY A 56 3.82 19.36 -2.09
N GLY A 57 2.54 19.64 -1.89
CA GLY A 57 1.93 19.80 -0.57
C GLY A 57 2.22 21.12 0.16
N LEU A 58 1.62 21.29 1.34
CA LEU A 58 1.77 22.49 2.16
C LEU A 58 3.24 22.75 2.50
N ALA A 59 3.72 23.96 2.19
CA ALA A 59 5.12 24.38 2.36
C ALA A 59 6.16 23.43 1.73
N ASN A 60 5.81 22.76 0.62
CA ASN A 60 6.66 21.75 -0.04
C ASN A 60 7.03 20.55 0.85
N GLY A 61 6.29 20.32 1.94
CA GLY A 61 6.53 19.20 2.85
C GLY A 61 6.05 17.83 2.33
N GLY A 62 5.45 17.80 1.13
CA GLY A 62 4.87 16.61 0.53
C GLY A 62 3.47 16.26 1.04
N VAL A 63 2.92 15.22 0.44
CA VAL A 63 1.65 14.57 0.75
C VAL A 63 1.82 13.10 1.18
N CYS A 64 2.97 12.72 1.76
CA CYS A 64 3.37 11.33 2.08
C CYS A 64 2.25 10.47 2.70
N TRP A 65 1.54 11.05 3.68
CA TRP A 65 0.42 10.40 4.37
C TRP A 65 -0.71 10.04 3.42
N TRP A 66 -1.09 10.97 2.55
CA TRP A 66 -2.18 10.79 1.61
C TRP A 66 -1.75 9.92 0.42
N HIS A 67 -0.48 10.00 0.01
CA HIS A 67 0.11 9.14 -1.01
C HIS A 67 0.09 7.67 -0.60
N SER A 68 0.58 7.35 0.61
CA SER A 68 0.55 5.99 1.16
C SER A 68 -0.88 5.49 1.35
N ARG A 69 -1.79 6.33 1.88
CA ARG A 69 -3.21 5.96 2.04
C ARG A 69 -3.91 5.74 0.71
N PHE A 70 -3.64 6.54 -0.32
CA PHE A 70 -4.23 6.38 -1.64
C PHE A 70 -3.76 5.09 -2.29
N THR A 71 -2.46 4.80 -2.25
CA THR A 71 -1.88 3.54 -2.74
C THR A 71 -2.53 2.33 -2.05
N ARG A 72 -2.64 2.37 -0.72
CA ARG A 72 -3.30 1.30 0.04
C ARG A 72 -4.78 1.13 -0.34
N LYS A 73 -5.53 2.23 -0.50
CA LYS A 73 -6.94 2.16 -0.91
C LYS A 73 -7.12 1.58 -2.31
N ALA A 74 -6.27 1.98 -3.25
CA ALA A 74 -6.28 1.43 -4.61
C ALA A 74 -6.02 -0.08 -4.60
N ALA A 75 -5.00 -0.54 -3.86
CA ALA A 75 -4.69 -1.97 -3.74
C ALA A 75 -5.88 -2.80 -3.23
N TYR A 76 -6.65 -2.26 -2.27
CA TYR A 76 -7.79 -2.98 -1.69
C TYR A 76 -9.06 -2.91 -2.55
N LEU A 77 -9.31 -1.77 -3.19
CA LEU A 77 -10.64 -1.46 -3.72
C LEU A 77 -10.71 -1.31 -5.25
N ALA A 78 -9.59 -1.28 -5.97
CA ALA A 78 -9.61 -1.07 -7.42
C ALA A 78 -9.75 -2.39 -8.21
N ILE A 79 -10.52 -2.33 -9.29
CA ILE A 79 -10.54 -3.31 -10.39
C ILE A 79 -10.10 -2.56 -11.64
N TYR A 80 -9.09 -3.08 -12.35
CA TYR A 80 -8.51 -2.42 -13.51
C TYR A 80 -9.04 -3.06 -14.80
N ARG A 81 -9.73 -2.30 -15.64
CA ARG A 81 -10.48 -2.81 -16.81
C ARG A 81 -9.77 -2.40 -18.12
N PRO A 82 -8.64 -3.05 -18.50
CA PRO A 82 -7.83 -2.62 -19.65
C PRO A 82 -8.56 -2.69 -21.00
N GLU A 83 -9.61 -3.48 -21.10
CA GLU A 83 -10.46 -3.65 -22.27
C GLU A 83 -11.45 -2.49 -22.48
N LEU A 84 -11.67 -1.65 -21.47
CA LEU A 84 -12.54 -0.48 -21.55
C LEU A 84 -11.77 0.75 -22.06
N PRO A 85 -12.44 1.74 -22.67
CA PRO A 85 -11.80 2.98 -23.08
C PRO A 85 -11.22 3.73 -21.88
N LYS A 86 -10.07 4.40 -22.07
CA LYS A 86 -9.50 5.28 -21.05
C LYS A 86 -10.49 6.40 -20.70
N PRO A 87 -10.59 6.78 -19.41
CA PRO A 87 -11.51 7.80 -18.96
C PRO A 87 -11.10 9.18 -19.49
N SER A 88 -12.04 10.10 -19.57
CA SER A 88 -11.75 11.52 -19.65
C SER A 88 -11.05 12.02 -18.38
N LYS A 89 -10.60 13.27 -18.39
CA LYS A 89 -9.97 13.88 -17.20
C LYS A 89 -10.98 14.02 -16.05
N GLU A 90 -12.23 14.33 -16.39
CA GLU A 90 -13.36 14.46 -15.47
C GLU A 90 -13.71 13.10 -14.85
N GLU A 91 -13.79 12.04 -15.66
CA GLU A 91 -14.02 10.68 -15.18
C GLU A 91 -12.86 10.19 -14.30
N ALA A 92 -11.62 10.47 -14.69
CA ALA A 92 -10.45 10.17 -13.87
C ALA A 92 -10.49 10.90 -12.51
N TYR A 93 -10.97 12.15 -12.48
CA TYR A 93 -11.17 12.89 -11.23
C TYR A 93 -12.15 12.16 -10.29
N ASP A 94 -13.27 11.67 -10.82
CA ASP A 94 -14.27 10.93 -10.05
C ASP A 94 -13.75 9.57 -9.56
N ILE A 95 -12.97 8.87 -10.38
CA ILE A 95 -12.28 7.63 -9.99
C ILE A 95 -11.31 7.89 -8.83
N VAL A 96 -10.45 8.92 -8.96
CA VAL A 96 -9.51 9.31 -7.90
C VAL A 96 -10.25 9.69 -6.62
N LEU A 97 -11.36 10.41 -6.73
CA LEU A 97 -12.20 10.75 -5.59
C LEU A 97 -12.78 9.50 -4.93
N ALA A 98 -13.31 8.55 -5.71
CA ALA A 98 -13.86 7.30 -5.19
C ALA A 98 -12.80 6.46 -4.45
N ILE A 99 -11.61 6.31 -5.03
CA ILE A 99 -10.47 5.63 -4.39
C ILE A 99 -10.10 6.34 -3.08
N ARG A 100 -9.95 7.67 -3.10
CA ARG A 100 -9.68 8.47 -1.89
C ARG A 100 -10.72 8.22 -0.80
N MET A 101 -12.01 8.21 -1.15
CA MET A 101 -13.09 8.04 -0.18
C MET A 101 -13.11 6.63 0.41
N GLY A 102 -12.73 5.62 -0.36
CA GLY A 102 -12.60 4.24 0.09
C GLY A 102 -13.91 3.69 0.68
N ASN A 103 -15.04 4.01 0.03
CA ASN A 103 -16.39 3.64 0.47
C ASN A 103 -17.10 2.66 -0.48
N LYS A 104 -16.46 2.28 -1.58
CA LYS A 104 -16.93 1.28 -2.55
C LYS A 104 -15.73 0.68 -3.30
N VAL A 105 -15.94 -0.47 -3.94
CA VAL A 105 -15.06 -0.99 -4.99
C VAL A 105 -15.16 -0.05 -6.20
N VAL A 106 -14.03 0.21 -6.87
CA VAL A 106 -13.90 1.20 -7.94
C VAL A 106 -13.33 0.52 -9.18
N GLU A 107 -14.03 0.63 -10.30
CA GLU A 107 -13.48 0.22 -11.60
C GLU A 107 -12.64 1.35 -12.21
N VAL A 108 -11.51 0.99 -12.81
CA VAL A 108 -10.55 1.90 -13.43
C VAL A 108 -10.38 1.47 -14.90
N PRO A 109 -11.07 2.11 -15.86
CA PRO A 109 -11.10 1.66 -17.24
C PRO A 109 -9.85 2.05 -18.02
N GLY A 110 -9.43 1.22 -18.98
CA GLY A 110 -8.32 1.47 -19.90
C GLY A 110 -6.92 1.32 -19.31
N TYR A 111 -6.79 0.72 -18.13
CA TYR A 111 -5.51 0.49 -17.44
C TYR A 111 -5.44 -0.92 -16.88
N ARG A 112 -4.21 -1.44 -16.74
CA ARG A 112 -3.95 -2.75 -16.14
C ARG A 112 -3.65 -2.70 -14.64
N ASN A 113 -3.22 -1.53 -14.15
CA ASN A 113 -2.74 -1.37 -12.79
C ASN A 113 -2.65 0.12 -12.39
N LEU A 114 -2.29 0.36 -11.11
CA LEU A 114 -2.20 1.71 -10.56
C LEU A 114 -1.09 2.53 -11.22
N TYR A 115 0.03 1.92 -11.61
CA TYR A 115 1.16 2.64 -12.19
C TYR A 115 0.75 3.28 -13.52
N GLU A 116 0.12 2.54 -14.42
CA GLU A 116 -0.33 3.07 -15.71
C GLU A 116 -1.37 4.19 -15.53
N PHE A 117 -2.39 3.96 -14.69
CA PHE A 117 -3.42 4.96 -14.41
C PHE A 117 -2.83 6.25 -13.82
N SER A 118 -1.94 6.10 -12.84
CA SER A 118 -1.35 7.23 -12.15
C SER A 118 -0.29 7.97 -12.96
N ARG A 119 0.29 7.33 -13.98
CA ARG A 119 1.16 8.00 -14.95
C ARG A 119 0.37 8.97 -15.82
N ASP A 120 -0.76 8.51 -16.36
CA ASP A 120 -1.56 9.30 -17.30
C ASP A 120 -2.34 10.43 -16.58
N TYR A 121 -2.72 10.25 -15.31
CA TYR A 121 -3.44 11.26 -14.52
C TYR A 121 -2.69 11.75 -13.28
N LYS A 122 -1.35 11.79 -13.34
CA LYS A 122 -0.49 12.25 -12.24
C LYS A 122 -0.99 13.56 -11.62
N ASP A 123 -1.27 14.57 -12.44
CA ASP A 123 -1.67 15.90 -11.98
C ASP A 123 -3.01 15.89 -11.25
N VAL A 124 -3.97 15.07 -11.71
CA VAL A 124 -5.28 14.93 -11.08
C VAL A 124 -5.13 14.28 -9.70
N ILE A 125 -4.33 13.21 -9.61
CA ILE A 125 -4.06 12.53 -8.35
C ILE A 125 -3.36 13.50 -7.39
N GLN A 126 -2.26 14.12 -7.83
CA GLN A 126 -1.47 15.05 -7.01
C GLN A 126 -2.35 16.19 -6.47
N GLN A 127 -3.12 16.86 -7.32
CA GLN A 127 -4.02 17.93 -6.90
C GLN A 127 -5.04 17.44 -5.86
N ARG A 128 -5.53 16.19 -5.97
CA ARG A 128 -6.43 15.61 -4.96
C ARG A 128 -5.74 15.25 -3.66
N LEU A 129 -4.52 14.75 -3.70
CA LEU A 129 -3.74 14.50 -2.48
C LEU A 129 -3.48 15.80 -1.73
N GLU A 130 -3.15 16.89 -2.43
CA GLU A 130 -2.94 18.22 -1.83
C GLU A 130 -4.24 18.80 -1.26
N ARG A 131 -5.35 18.73 -2.00
CA ARG A 131 -6.66 19.16 -1.46
C ARG A 131 -7.09 18.32 -0.27
N TRP A 132 -6.75 17.03 -0.26
CA TRP A 132 -6.99 16.16 0.88
C TRP A 132 -6.11 16.56 2.08
N GLN A 133 -4.84 16.89 1.85
CA GLN A 133 -3.94 17.44 2.86
C GLN A 133 -4.49 18.72 3.49
N VAL A 134 -4.92 19.68 2.67
CA VAL A 134 -5.48 20.94 3.17
C VAL A 134 -6.71 20.66 4.04
N GLY A 135 -7.61 19.79 3.58
CA GLY A 135 -8.80 19.42 4.34
C GLY A 135 -8.49 18.74 5.68
N ASP A 136 -7.61 17.73 5.69
CA ASP A 136 -7.21 17.04 6.93
C ASP A 136 -6.34 17.94 7.84
N GLY A 137 -5.52 18.83 7.28
CA GLY A 137 -4.64 19.74 8.01
C GLY A 137 -5.40 20.90 8.68
N PHE A 138 -6.33 21.53 7.97
CA PHE A 138 -7.14 22.64 8.46
C PHE A 138 -8.24 22.18 9.42
N MET A 139 -8.94 21.09 9.09
CA MET A 139 -10.12 20.66 9.87
C MET A 139 -9.81 19.65 10.99
N ARG A 140 -8.72 18.87 10.87
CA ARG A 140 -8.41 17.76 11.80
C ARG A 140 -7.05 17.88 12.46
N GLN A 141 -6.39 19.03 12.28
CA GLN A 141 -5.06 19.36 12.82
C GLN A 141 -4.05 18.22 12.62
N GLN A 142 -4.14 17.42 11.54
CA GLN A 142 -3.35 16.19 11.46
C GLN A 142 -1.83 16.45 11.51
N TRP A 143 -1.38 17.66 11.15
CA TRP A 143 0.01 18.10 11.32
C TRP A 143 0.47 18.06 12.79
N THR A 144 -0.41 18.30 13.77
CA THR A 144 -0.08 18.13 15.20
C THR A 144 0.16 16.67 15.51
N VAL A 145 -0.58 15.73 14.91
CA VAL A 145 -0.32 14.29 15.09
C VAL A 145 1.08 13.94 14.62
N GLY A 146 1.53 14.42 13.46
CA GLY A 146 2.89 14.15 12.94
C GLY A 146 4.01 14.73 13.78
N LEU A 147 3.81 15.95 14.31
CA LEU A 147 4.81 16.68 15.10
C LEU A 147 4.76 16.35 16.60
N TRP A 148 3.68 15.73 17.07
CA TRP A 148 3.46 15.43 18.48
C TRP A 148 3.80 13.97 18.80
N GLY A 149 4.75 13.82 19.71
CA GLY A 149 5.18 12.58 20.33
C GLY A 149 6.69 12.39 20.26
N ALA A 150 7.19 11.39 20.97
CA ALA A 150 8.61 11.21 21.16
C ALA A 150 9.25 10.49 19.96
N SER A 151 10.46 10.89 19.59
CA SER A 151 11.32 10.15 18.63
C SER A 151 11.98 8.93 19.26
N GLN A 152 11.61 8.59 20.49
CA GLN A 152 12.09 7.47 21.28
C GLN A 152 11.02 7.06 22.30
N VAL A 153 10.83 5.77 22.52
CA VAL A 153 9.94 5.21 23.56
C VAL A 153 10.72 4.22 24.42
N SER A 154 10.12 3.65 25.47
CA SER A 154 10.79 2.58 26.22
C SER A 154 11.00 1.33 25.34
N ALA A 155 11.98 0.49 25.67
CA ALA A 155 12.22 -0.74 24.91
C ALA A 155 11.01 -1.68 24.95
N ASP A 156 10.33 -1.77 26.10
CA ASP A 156 9.12 -2.58 26.26
C ASP A 156 7.96 -2.04 25.42
N GLU A 157 7.74 -0.72 25.42
CA GLU A 157 6.70 -0.09 24.59
C GLU A 157 7.00 -0.28 23.10
N MET A 158 8.26 -0.17 22.68
CA MET A 158 8.66 -0.42 21.29
C MET A 158 8.42 -1.88 20.89
N ARG A 159 8.71 -2.83 21.79
CA ARG A 159 8.45 -4.27 21.57
C ARG A 159 6.96 -4.51 21.37
N GLU A 160 6.12 -4.04 22.29
CA GLU A 160 4.67 -4.20 22.22
C GLU A 160 4.10 -3.65 20.90
N ARG A 161 4.58 -2.49 20.44
CA ARG A 161 4.18 -1.92 19.14
C ARG A 161 4.60 -2.77 17.94
N MET A 162 5.75 -3.44 18.01
CA MET A 162 6.22 -4.32 16.95
C MET A 162 5.47 -5.65 16.96
N ASP A 163 5.12 -6.17 18.13
CA ASP A 163 4.27 -7.34 18.28
C ASP A 163 2.86 -7.07 17.71
N GLU A 164 2.23 -5.95 18.08
CA GLU A 164 0.94 -5.54 17.50
C GLU A 164 1.00 -5.35 15.98
N LEU A 165 2.10 -4.79 15.48
CA LEU A 165 2.30 -4.61 14.04
C LEU A 165 2.44 -5.96 13.33
N TYR A 166 3.16 -6.91 13.93
CA TYR A 166 3.28 -8.26 13.40
C TYR A 166 1.92 -8.96 13.32
N GLU A 167 1.10 -8.86 14.37
CA GLU A 167 -0.27 -9.38 14.36
C GLU A 167 -1.11 -8.73 13.24
N GLU A 168 -0.99 -7.42 13.02
CA GLU A 168 -1.70 -6.73 11.92
C GLU A 168 -1.22 -7.24 10.55
N VAL A 169 0.10 -7.28 10.32
CA VAL A 169 0.66 -7.57 9.00
C VAL A 169 0.58 -9.06 8.66
N VAL A 170 0.97 -9.94 9.57
CA VAL A 170 1.16 -11.37 9.29
C VAL A 170 -0.07 -12.18 9.64
N GLU A 171 -0.66 -11.95 10.82
CA GLU A 171 -1.79 -12.77 11.28
C GLU A 171 -3.11 -12.31 10.64
N ASN A 172 -3.32 -10.99 10.56
CA ASN A 172 -4.51 -10.40 9.94
C ASN A 172 -4.38 -10.16 8.43
N ASN A 173 -3.19 -10.43 7.87
CA ASN A 173 -2.86 -10.23 6.45
C ASN A 173 -3.20 -8.81 5.96
N ASP A 174 -2.95 -7.81 6.80
CA ASP A 174 -3.21 -6.41 6.50
C ASP A 174 -1.97 -5.66 6.02
N VAL A 175 -2.20 -4.67 5.16
CA VAL A 175 -1.17 -3.67 4.85
C VAL A 175 -1.26 -2.54 5.86
N ALA A 176 -0.38 -2.59 6.86
CA ALA A 176 -0.38 -1.61 7.95
C ALA A 176 0.11 -0.24 7.44
N TYR A 177 -0.62 0.82 7.81
CA TYR A 177 -0.22 2.20 7.53
C TYR A 177 0.43 2.77 8.78
N GLN A 178 1.66 3.27 8.65
CA GLN A 178 2.33 3.93 9.77
C GLN A 178 2.70 5.36 9.45
N VAL A 179 2.52 6.23 10.44
CA VAL A 179 3.08 7.59 10.45
C VAL A 179 4.38 7.55 11.21
N LEU A 180 5.43 8.18 10.65
CA LEU A 180 6.75 8.18 11.25
C LEU A 180 6.98 9.48 12.00
N GLN A 181 7.28 9.37 13.29
CA GLN A 181 7.61 10.51 14.14
C GLN A 181 9.09 10.84 14.01
N ILE A 182 9.41 11.63 12.98
CA ILE A 182 10.77 12.09 12.69
C ILE A 182 10.89 13.55 13.13
N LYS A 183 11.91 13.84 13.94
CA LYS A 183 12.15 15.21 14.43
C LYS A 183 12.41 16.15 13.24
N GLY A 184 11.61 17.21 13.13
CA GLY A 184 11.74 18.22 12.08
C GLY A 184 11.06 17.87 10.75
N VAL A 185 10.39 16.72 10.63
CA VAL A 185 9.65 16.32 9.42
C VAL A 185 8.16 16.33 9.72
N VAL A 186 7.40 17.12 8.94
CA VAL A 186 5.98 17.41 9.22
C VAL A 186 5.05 16.26 8.80
N ALA A 187 5.38 15.53 7.75
CA ALA A 187 4.56 14.43 7.25
C ALA A 187 5.40 13.34 6.59
N HIS A 188 5.65 12.25 7.31
CA HIS A 188 6.17 11.03 6.70
C HIS A 188 5.33 9.80 7.06
N ALA A 189 5.13 8.92 6.08
CA ALA A 189 4.42 7.66 6.25
C ALA A 189 4.90 6.62 5.24
N TRP A 190 4.67 5.37 5.60
CA TRP A 190 4.89 4.23 4.73
C TRP A 190 3.77 3.21 4.90
N LEU A 191 3.84 2.15 4.10
CA LEU A 191 3.05 0.93 4.27
C LEU A 191 3.98 -0.21 4.66
N VAL A 192 3.67 -0.92 5.74
CA VAL A 192 4.33 -2.19 6.06
C VAL A 192 3.54 -3.28 5.35
N VAL A 193 4.21 -4.00 4.47
CA VAL A 193 3.58 -5.00 3.58
C VAL A 193 3.94 -6.43 3.94
N ASP A 194 5.02 -6.61 4.69
CA ASP A 194 5.45 -7.92 5.20
C ASP A 194 6.27 -7.77 6.47
N MET A 195 6.31 -8.83 7.28
CA MET A 195 7.17 -8.95 8.44
C MET A 195 7.61 -10.39 8.70
N GLU A 196 8.88 -10.56 9.06
CA GLU A 196 9.44 -11.85 9.47
C GLU A 196 9.93 -11.77 10.92
N ARG A 197 9.60 -12.78 11.74
CA ARG A 197 10.20 -12.94 13.07
C ARG A 197 11.65 -13.36 12.93
N THR A 198 12.54 -12.70 13.67
CA THR A 198 13.94 -13.11 13.83
C THR A 198 14.15 -13.74 15.22
N ALA A 199 15.36 -14.21 15.50
CA ALA A 199 15.69 -14.74 16.83
C ALA A 199 15.49 -13.71 17.96
N ASN A 200 15.63 -12.41 17.66
CA ASN A 200 15.61 -11.33 18.65
C ASN A 200 14.78 -10.12 18.19
N GLY A 201 13.77 -10.28 17.35
CA GLY A 201 12.91 -9.18 16.90
C GLY A 201 12.24 -9.44 15.56
N TYR A 202 12.26 -8.45 14.65
CA TYR A 202 11.53 -8.49 13.39
C TYR A 202 12.31 -7.86 12.23
N GLU A 203 12.18 -8.43 11.04
CA GLU A 203 12.47 -7.76 9.78
C GLU A 203 11.16 -7.26 9.16
N LEU A 204 11.10 -6.00 8.77
CA LEU A 204 9.92 -5.37 8.18
C LEU A 204 10.21 -5.08 6.72
N GLN A 205 9.26 -5.35 5.83
CA GLN A 205 9.30 -4.88 4.46
C GLN A 205 8.31 -3.72 4.28
N VAL A 206 8.81 -2.58 3.81
CA VAL A 206 8.04 -1.34 3.72
C VAL A 206 8.02 -0.75 2.32
N ILE A 207 6.88 -0.16 1.96
CA ILE A 207 6.69 0.70 0.79
C ILE A 207 6.65 2.15 1.28
N ASP A 208 7.67 2.91 0.93
CA ASP A 208 7.79 4.32 1.30
C ASP A 208 7.39 5.22 0.12
N SER A 209 6.55 6.22 0.38
CA SER A 209 6.05 7.14 -0.65
C SER A 209 7.13 7.99 -1.36
N ASN A 210 8.34 8.09 -0.79
CA ASN A 210 9.47 8.81 -1.37
C ASN A 210 10.41 7.91 -2.20
N TYR A 211 10.23 6.59 -2.16
CA TYR A 211 11.11 5.64 -2.85
C TYR A 211 10.33 4.67 -3.75
N MET A 212 10.86 4.40 -4.94
CA MET A 212 10.22 3.47 -5.88
C MET A 212 10.48 1.99 -5.53
N THR A 213 11.48 1.71 -4.69
CA THR A 213 11.85 0.35 -4.30
C THR A 213 11.39 0.09 -2.87
N PRO A 214 10.83 -1.10 -2.57
CA PRO A 214 10.60 -1.52 -1.20
C PRO A 214 11.91 -1.51 -0.40
N THR A 215 11.83 -1.17 0.88
CA THR A 215 12.98 -1.12 1.78
C THR A 215 12.75 -2.09 2.94
N SER A 216 13.82 -2.66 3.47
CA SER A 216 13.75 -3.48 4.67
C SER A 216 14.24 -2.70 5.90
N PHE A 217 13.59 -2.91 7.05
CA PHE A 217 13.97 -2.35 8.34
C PHE A 217 14.04 -3.45 9.39
N SER A 218 15.13 -3.48 10.13
CA SER A 218 15.33 -4.43 11.23
C SER A 218 14.97 -3.78 12.56
N TYR A 219 14.17 -4.48 13.35
CA TYR A 219 13.95 -4.22 14.77
C TYR A 219 14.55 -5.35 15.60
N THR A 220 15.28 -4.99 16.65
CA THR A 220 15.84 -5.91 17.64
C THR A 220 15.35 -5.53 19.03
N HIS A 221 15.02 -6.52 19.86
CA HIS A 221 14.64 -6.32 21.25
C HIS A 221 15.66 -5.43 21.98
N GLY A 222 15.15 -4.47 22.77
CA GLY A 222 15.96 -3.43 23.41
C GLY A 222 16.05 -2.13 22.62
N MET A 223 15.70 -2.12 21.33
CA MET A 223 15.62 -0.88 20.55
C MET A 223 14.46 -0.01 21.05
N THR A 224 14.72 1.29 21.15
CA THR A 224 13.76 2.32 21.59
C THR A 224 13.23 3.19 20.45
N ASN A 225 13.77 3.01 19.24
CA ASN A 225 13.42 3.69 18.00
C ASN A 225 13.96 2.88 16.80
N LEU A 226 13.46 3.19 15.60
CA LEU A 226 14.11 2.82 14.35
C LEU A 226 14.95 3.99 13.83
N ARG A 227 15.80 3.74 12.83
CA ARG A 227 16.67 4.77 12.26
C ARG A 227 16.59 4.81 10.73
N TYR A 228 16.31 6.00 10.20
CA TYR A 228 16.53 6.33 8.80
C TYR A 228 17.99 6.77 8.60
N PRO A 229 18.65 6.39 7.49
CA PRO A 229 20.02 6.85 7.20
C PRO A 229 20.14 8.39 7.19
N TYR A 230 19.16 9.09 6.61
CA TYR A 230 19.22 10.54 6.39
C TYR A 230 18.42 11.38 7.39
N TRP A 231 17.37 10.82 7.98
CA TRP A 231 16.46 11.55 8.87
C TRP A 231 16.63 11.22 10.36
N GLY A 232 17.51 10.27 10.67
CA GLY A 232 17.83 9.91 12.05
C GLY A 232 16.75 9.03 12.68
N GLN A 233 16.59 9.16 13.98
CA GLN A 233 15.74 8.30 14.79
C GLN A 233 14.26 8.65 14.64
N PHE A 234 13.42 7.61 14.64
CA PHE A 234 11.98 7.76 14.61
C PHE A 234 11.27 6.62 15.31
N VAL A 235 10.05 6.89 15.76
CA VAL A 235 9.14 5.87 16.27
C VAL A 235 7.97 5.76 15.28
N PRO A 236 7.77 4.59 14.65
CA PRO A 236 6.60 4.38 13.83
C PRO A 236 5.35 4.25 14.71
N ARG A 237 4.23 4.81 14.24
CA ARG A 237 2.91 4.60 14.84
C ARG A 237 1.96 4.04 13.81
N THR A 238 1.50 2.83 14.05
CA THR A 238 0.44 2.18 13.26
C THR A 238 -0.87 2.94 13.44
N GLY A 239 -1.54 3.21 12.33
CA GLY A 239 -2.74 4.04 12.33
C GLY A 239 -3.75 3.62 11.29
N LYS A 240 -4.93 4.25 11.36
CA LYS A 240 -6.03 4.04 10.42
C LYS A 240 -6.53 2.57 10.37
N LYS A 241 -6.46 1.82 11.48
CA LYS A 241 -7.08 0.49 11.65
C LYS A 241 -8.58 0.51 11.29
N SER A 242 -9.32 1.55 11.70
CA SER A 242 -10.74 1.72 11.34
C SER A 242 -10.99 1.90 9.84
N GLU A 243 -10.07 2.55 9.12
CA GLU A 243 -10.13 2.67 7.65
C GLU A 243 -9.92 1.31 7.00
N MET A 244 -8.96 0.51 7.49
CA MET A 244 -8.71 -0.86 7.01
C MET A 244 -9.94 -1.75 7.21
N ASN A 245 -10.49 -1.78 8.43
CA ASN A 245 -11.68 -2.56 8.75
C ASN A 245 -12.88 -2.18 7.87
N LYS A 246 -13.03 -0.89 7.53
CA LYS A 246 -14.06 -0.43 6.60
C LYS A 246 -13.84 -0.98 5.19
N MET A 247 -12.62 -0.95 4.66
CA MET A 247 -12.30 -1.50 3.34
C MET A 247 -12.55 -3.00 3.28
N LYS A 248 -12.11 -3.77 4.29
CA LYS A 248 -12.40 -5.20 4.41
C LYS A 248 -13.91 -5.50 4.38
N LYS A 249 -14.72 -4.71 5.10
CA LYS A 249 -16.19 -4.82 5.07
C LYS A 249 -16.79 -4.54 3.69
N ILE A 250 -16.28 -3.55 2.97
CA ILE A 250 -16.72 -3.21 1.61
C ILE A 250 -16.41 -4.35 0.64
N VAL A 251 -15.18 -4.87 0.68
CA VAL A 251 -14.75 -6.03 -0.11
C VAL A 251 -15.63 -7.24 0.19
N SER A 252 -15.81 -7.58 1.46
CA SER A 252 -16.65 -8.72 1.87
C SER A 252 -18.08 -8.59 1.36
N LYS A 253 -18.70 -7.40 1.46
CA LYS A 253 -20.04 -7.15 0.93
C LYS A 253 -20.09 -7.27 -0.59
N PHE A 254 -19.10 -6.74 -1.28
CA PHE A 254 -19.02 -6.80 -2.75
C PHE A 254 -18.92 -8.23 -3.26
N CYS A 255 -18.13 -9.08 -2.59
CA CYS A 255 -17.91 -10.47 -2.98
C CYS A 255 -19.00 -11.46 -2.51
N LYS A 256 -19.83 -11.10 -1.54
CA LYS A 256 -20.98 -11.94 -1.13
C LYS A 256 -22.21 -11.79 -2.05
N ASN A 257 -22.29 -10.70 -2.81
CA ASN A 257 -23.39 -10.47 -3.76
C ASN A 257 -23.11 -11.17 -5.10
N ILE A 258 -22.81 -12.47 -5.06
CA ILE A 258 -22.62 -13.33 -6.24
C ILE A 258 -23.87 -14.20 -6.39
#